data_AF-A0A560LH13-F1
#
_entry.id   AF-A0A560LH13-F1
#
_cell.length_a   1.000
_cell.length_b   1.000
_cell.length_c   1.000
_cell.angle_alpha   90.00
_cell.angle_beta   90.00
_cell.angle_gamma   90.00
#
_symmetry.space_group_name_H-M   'P 1'
#
loop_
_entity.id
_entity.type
_entity.pdbx_description
1 polymer ?
#
loop_
_entity_poly.entity_id
_entity_poly.type
_entity_poly.pdbx_seq_one_letter_code
_entity_poly.pdbx_strand_id
1 'polypeptide(L)' 'MPHVVVKLYSGKSERHKQALAQAIMDAVTSTLNCGEESVSVGIEDVQPKNWTEQVYGPDIIGKPDTIYKKPGYGPL' A
#
# COMPACT_ATOMS: atom_id res chain seq x y z
N MET A 1 -8.50 5.19 -13.98
CA MET A 1 -7.13 5.56 -13.58
C MET A 1 -6.90 5.08 -12.15
N PRO A 2 -6.28 3.90 -11.96
CA PRO A 2 -5.99 3.36 -10.63
C PRO A 2 -4.89 4.14 -9.91
N HIS A 3 -5.07 4.34 -8.60
CA HIS A 3 -4.02 4.83 -7.71
C HIS A 3 -3.87 3.87 -6.54
N VAL A 4 -2.64 3.44 -6.27
CA VAL A 4 -2.30 2.56 -5.14
C VAL A 4 -1.33 3.29 -4.22
N VAL A 5 -1.61 3.27 -2.93
CA VAL A 5 -0.66 3.74 -1.90
C VAL A 5 -0.24 2.54 -1.06
N VAL A 6 1.06 2.31 -0.98
CA VAL A 6 1.65 1.35 -0.05
C VAL A 6 2.24 2.11 1.12
N LYS A 7 1.63 1.96 2.29
CA LYS A 7 2.25 2.35 3.56
C LYS A 7 2.99 1.16 4.14
N LEU A 8 4.24 1.34 4.56
CA LEU A 8 5.03 0.28 5.18
C LEU A 8 5.94 0.83 6.28
N TYR A 9 6.52 -0.07 7.08
CA TYR A 9 7.56 0.32 8.03
C TYR A 9 8.78 0.91 7.34
N SER A 10 9.23 2.05 7.85
CA SER A 10 10.43 2.74 7.37
C SER A 10 11.67 1.83 7.39
N GLY A 11 12.53 1.96 6.36
CA GLY A 11 13.85 1.31 6.34
C GLY A 11 14.12 0.43 5.11
N LYS A 12 13.21 0.40 4.13
CA LYS A 12 13.49 -0.23 2.83
C LYS A 12 14.28 0.72 1.94
N SER A 13 15.24 0.18 1.18
CA SER A 13 16.00 0.94 0.18
C SER A 13 15.12 1.36 -1.00
N GLU A 14 15.54 2.42 -1.69
CA GLU A 14 14.85 2.90 -2.90
C GLU A 14 14.75 1.83 -3.99
N ARG A 15 15.76 0.95 -4.13
CA ARG A 15 15.70 -0.19 -5.05
C ARG A 15 14.53 -1.13 -4.74
N HIS A 16 14.27 -1.42 -3.47
CA HIS A 16 13.13 -2.26 -3.09
C HIS A 16 11.80 -1.55 -3.37
N LYS A 17 11.72 -0.24 -3.13
CA LYS A 17 10.52 0.55 -3.41
C LYS A 17 10.21 0.60 -4.91
N GLN A 18 11.22 0.83 -5.75
CA GLN A 18 11.07 0.81 -7.21
C GLN A 18 10.60 -0.56 -7.71
N ALA A 19 11.22 -1.64 -7.24
CA ALA A 19 10.82 -3.00 -7.60
C ALA A 19 9.38 -3.32 -7.17
N LEU A 20 8.97 -2.86 -5.98
CA LEU A 20 7.61 -3.04 -5.49
C LEU A 20 6.59 -2.23 -6.30
N ALA A 21 6.91 -0.98 -6.63
CA ALA A 21 6.04 -0.13 -7.44
C ALA A 21 5.78 -0.74 -8.82
N GLN A 22 6.84 -1.26 -9.48
CA GLN A 22 6.72 -1.96 -10.74
C GLN A 22 5.81 -3.20 -10.62
N ALA A 23 6.06 -4.06 -9.64
CA ALA A 23 5.27 -5.28 -9.45
C ALA A 23 3.78 -5.00 -9.18
N ILE A 24 3.46 -3.91 -8.46
CA ILE A 24 2.08 -3.50 -8.21
C ILE A 24 1.44 -2.95 -9.49
N MET A 25 2.16 -2.13 -10.26
CA MET A 25 1.66 -1.63 -11.54
C MET A 25 1.31 -2.80 -12.47
N ASP A 26 2.22 -3.76 -12.63
CA ASP A 26 2.01 -4.95 -13.47
C ASP A 26 0.79 -5.77 -13.02
N ALA A 27 0.61 -5.94 -11.71
CA ALA A 27 -0.56 -6.63 -11.16
C ALA A 27 -1.87 -5.87 -11.43
N VAL A 28 -1.85 -4.54 -11.31
CA VAL A 28 -3.02 -3.69 -11.54
C VAL A 28 -3.40 -3.67 -13.03
N THR A 29 -2.44 -3.45 -13.93
CA THR A 29 -2.69 -3.39 -15.37
C THR A 29 -3.21 -4.72 -15.89
N SER A 30 -2.60 -5.84 -15.48
CA SER A 30 -3.04 -7.18 -15.89
C SER A 30 -4.41 -7.57 -15.33
N THR A 31 -4.73 -7.19 -14.09
CA THR A 31 -6.02 -7.56 -13.46
C THR A 31 -7.17 -6.68 -13.95
N LEU A 32 -6.93 -5.38 -14.14
CA LEU A 32 -7.97 -4.40 -14.49
C LEU A 32 -8.03 -4.09 -16.00
N ASN A 33 -7.14 -4.69 -16.80
CA ASN A 33 -7.05 -4.48 -18.25
C ASN A 33 -6.97 -2.99 -18.62
N CYS A 34 -6.04 -2.27 -18.01
CA CYS A 34 -5.80 -0.83 -18.26
C CYS A 34 -4.33 -0.57 -18.59
N GLY A 35 -4.07 0.55 -19.28
CA GLY A 35 -2.71 0.95 -19.66
C GLY A 35 -1.88 1.41 -18.46
N GLU A 36 -0.56 1.23 -18.56
CA GLU A 36 0.42 1.64 -17.53
C GLU A 36 0.34 3.13 -17.22
N GLU A 37 0.11 3.96 -18.24
CA GLU A 37 -0.03 5.42 -18.12
C GLU A 37 -1.23 5.85 -17.26
N SER A 38 -2.17 4.93 -17.03
CA SER A 38 -3.35 5.16 -16.21
C SER A 38 -3.15 4.80 -14.74
N VAL A 39 -2.01 4.19 -14.37
CA VAL A 39 -1.72 3.68 -13.02
C VAL A 39 -0.67 4.55 -12.33
N SER A 40 -0.87 4.83 -11.05
CA SER A 40 0.15 5.46 -10.20
C SER A 40 0.31 4.70 -8.89
N VAL A 41 1.55 4.58 -8.40
CA VAL A 41 1.88 3.90 -7.15
C VAL A 41 2.70 4.83 -6.25
N GLY A 42 2.14 5.19 -5.10
CA GLY A 42 2.84 5.90 -4.02
C GLY A 42 3.36 4.92 -2.97
N ILE A 43 4.54 5.18 -2.42
CA ILE A 43 5.11 4.40 -1.31
C ILE A 43 5.47 5.34 -0.17
N GLU A 44 4.90 5.10 1.00
CA GLU A 44 5.07 5.93 2.19
C GLU A 44 5.74 5.12 3.32
N ASP A 45 6.86 5.64 3.83
CA ASP A 45 7.53 5.10 5.01
C ASP A 45 6.88 5.63 6.29
N VAL A 46 6.45 4.71 7.16
CA VAL A 46 5.87 5.02 8.47
C VAL A 46 6.76 4.42 9.54
N GLN A 47 7.16 5.21 10.54
CA GLN A 47 7.91 4.64 11.67
C GLN A 47 7.01 3.68 12.46
N PRO A 48 7.51 2.53 12.94
CA PRO A 48 6.70 1.54 13.67
C PRO A 48 5.90 2.13 14.84
N LYS A 49 6.51 3.06 15.59
CA LYS A 49 5.86 3.75 16.72
C LYS A 49 4.63 4.58 16.32
N ASN A 50 4.52 4.99 15.05
CA ASN A 50 3.41 5.78 14.53
C ASN A 50 2.38 4.92 13.76
N TRP A 51 2.60 3.61 13.63
CA TRP A 51 1.79 2.76 12.76
C TRP A 51 0.32 2.71 13.17
N THR A 52 0.06 2.61 14.47
CA THR A 52 -1.30 2.53 14.99
C THR A 52 -2.09 3.79 14.65
N GLU A 53 -1.49 4.96 14.85
CA GLU A 53 -2.12 6.27 14.62
C GLU A 53 -2.25 6.60 13.13
N GLN A 54 -1.24 6.27 12.32
CA GLN A 54 -1.19 6.68 10.92
C GLN A 54 -1.73 5.67 9.92
N VAL A 55 -1.86 4.39 10.29
CA VAL A 55 -2.27 3.31 9.39
C VAL A 55 -3.35 2.43 10.02
N TYR A 56 -3.09 1.80 11.16
CA TYR A 56 -4.02 0.79 11.70
C TYR A 56 -5.39 1.39 12.03
N GLY A 57 -5.43 2.50 12.77
CA GLY A 57 -6.65 3.22 13.09
C GLY A 57 -7.36 3.74 11.84
N PRO A 58 -6.77 4.67 11.08
CA PRO A 58 -7.48 5.37 10.01
C PRO A 58 -7.70 4.53 8.74
N ASP A 59 -6.74 3.69 8.36
CA ASP A 59 -6.78 3.01 7.05
C ASP A 59 -7.27 1.56 7.13
N ILE A 60 -7.16 0.90 8.29
CA ILE A 60 -7.62 -0.49 8.45
C ILE A 60 -8.96 -0.52 9.21
N ILE A 61 -8.99 -0.02 10.44
CA ILE A 61 -10.21 -0.01 11.27
C ILE A 61 -11.21 1.02 10.76
N GLY A 62 -10.74 2.19 10.33
CA GLY A 62 -11.58 3.28 9.84
C GLY A 62 -12.17 3.06 8.45
N LYS A 63 -11.70 2.04 7.70
CA LYS A 63 -12.15 1.76 6.32
C LYS A 63 -12.39 0.26 6.09
N PRO A 64 -13.17 -0.42 6.94
CA PRO A 64 -13.27 -1.88 6.93
C PRO A 64 -13.77 -2.45 5.59
N ASP A 65 -14.67 -1.73 4.91
CA ASP A 65 -15.25 -2.15 3.63
C ASP A 65 -14.26 -2.06 2.45
N THR A 66 -13.12 -1.38 2.65
CA THR A 66 -12.04 -1.32 1.65
C THR A 66 -10.96 -2.38 1.87
N ILE A 67 -11.04 -3.16 2.96
CA ILE A 67 -10.03 -4.16 3.34
C ILE A 67 -10.43 -5.55 2.82
N TYR A 68 -10.07 -5.83 1.58
CA TYR A 68 -10.29 -7.14 0.94
C TYR A 68 -9.36 -8.24 1.50
N LYS A 69 -8.23 -7.85 2.12
CA LYS A 69 -7.33 -8.74 2.88
C LYS A 69 -7.07 -8.17 4.26
N LYS A 70 -7.57 -8.85 5.30
CA LYS A 70 -7.40 -8.43 6.71
C LYS A 70 -5.97 -8.67 7.22
N PRO A 71 -5.45 -7.84 8.14
CA PRO A 71 -4.19 -8.14 8.81
C PRO A 71 -4.31 -9.38 9.70
N GLY A 72 -3.22 -10.12 9.87
CA GLY A 72 -3.11 -11.22 10.85
C GLY A 72 -2.68 -10.74 12.23
N TYR A 73 -2.71 -9.43 12.47
CA TYR A 73 -2.31 -8.76 13.70
C TYR A 73 -3.42 -7.79 14.13
N GLY A 74 -3.52 -7.52 15.42
CA GLY A 74 -4.44 -6.54 16.01
C GLY A 74 -3.69 -5.30 16.51
N PRO A 75 -4.41 -4.28 17.03
CA PRO A 75 -3.75 -3.30 17.88
C PRO A 75 -3.21 -4.06 19.10
N LEU A 76 -1.98 -3.74 19.52
CA LEU A 76 -1.43 -4.24 20.78
C LEU A 76 -2.32 -3.83 21.96
#